data_AF-A0AB39VC75-F1
#
_entry.id   AF-A0AB39VC75-F1
#
_cell.length_a   1.000
_cell.length_b   1.000
_cell.length_c   1.000
_cell.angle_alpha   90.00
_cell.angle_beta   90.00
_cell.angle_gamma   90.00
#
_symmetry.space_group_name_H-M   'P 1'
#
loop_
_entity.id
_entity.type
_entity.pdbx_description
1 polymer ?
#
loop_
_entity_poly.entity_id
_entity_poly.type
_entity_poly.pdbx_seq_one_letter_code
_entity_poly.pdbx_strand_id
1 'polypeptide(L)' 'MKKTLILAILMMTVVSCSYFEGAERAEKERGRICTYNNKGDFQGCRYAN' A
#
# COMPACT_ATOMS: atom_id res chain seq x y z
N MET A 1 34.12 5.35 5.54
CA MET A 1 33.16 6.35 6.06
C MET A 1 32.12 6.79 5.03
N LYS A 2 32.49 7.40 3.89
CA LYS A 2 31.49 7.89 2.90
C LYS A 2 30.76 6.77 2.13
N LYS A 3 31.47 5.69 1.79
CA LYS A 3 30.91 4.51 1.09
C LYS A 3 29.87 3.74 1.93
N THR A 4 30.06 3.65 3.24
CA THR A 4 29.14 2.94 4.15
C THR A 4 27.82 3.69 4.33
N LEU A 5 27.87 5.03 4.34
CA LEU A 5 26.67 5.89 4.34
C LEU A 5 25.83 5.72 3.07
N ILE A 6 26.48 5.70 1.90
CA ILE A 6 25.81 5.49 0.61
C ILE A 6 25.15 4.11 0.57
N LEU A 7 25.83 3.08 1.08
CA LEU A 7 25.29 1.73 1.15
C LEU A 7 24.06 1.63 2.06
N ALA A 8 24.08 2.33 3.21
CA ALA A 8 22.94 2.36 4.12
C ALA A 8 21.70 3.04 3.49
N ILE A 9 21.90 4.14 2.75
CA ILE A 9 20.80 4.84 2.05
C ILE A 9 20.19 3.95 0.97
N LEU A 10 21.01 3.25 0.18
CA LEU A 10 20.53 2.31 -0.84
C LEU A 10 19.70 1.18 -0.23
N MET A 11 20.16 0.59 0.87
CA MET A 11 19.41 -0.45 1.58
C MET A 11 18.05 0.06 2.07
N MET A 12 17.98 1.28 2.64
CA MET A 12 16.71 1.87 3.08
C MET A 12 15.74 2.09 1.91
N THR A 13 16.24 2.53 0.74
CA THR A 13 15.38 2.72 -0.44
C THR A 13 14.80 1.41 -0.98
N VAL A 14 15.57 0.32 -0.99
CA VAL A 14 15.11 -0.99 -1.46
C VAL A 14 14.03 -1.57 -0.53
N VAL A 15 14.24 -1.47 0.79
CA VAL A 15 13.24 -1.92 1.78
C VAL A 15 11.93 -1.15 1.63
N SER A 16 12.02 0.17 1.42
CA SER A 16 10.85 1.03 1.22
C SER A 16 10.02 0.65 -0.01
N CYS A 17 10.68 0.34 -1.14
CA CYS A 17 9.99 -0.12 -2.35
C CYS A 17 9.32 -1.48 -2.16
N SER A 18 10.00 -2.43 -1.51
CA SER A 18 9.44 -3.77 -1.25
C SER A 18 8.23 -3.75 -0.32
N TYR A 19 8.20 -2.84 0.65
CA TYR A 19 7.06 -2.64 1.56
C TYR A 19 5.83 -2.11 0.81
N PHE A 20 6.03 -1.21 -0.15
CA PHE A 20 4.96 -0.62 -0.93
C PHE A 20 4.30 -1.64 -1.88
N GLU A 21 5.11 -2.51 -2.52
CA GLU A 21 4.58 -3.62 -3.32
C GLU A 21 3.78 -4.62 -2.48
N GLY A 22 4.22 -4.92 -1.26
CA GLY A 22 3.50 -5.81 -0.35
C GLY A 22 2.16 -5.24 0.09
N ALA A 23 2.11 -3.93 0.38
CA ALA A 23 0.87 -3.23 0.68
C ALA A 23 -0.07 -3.24 -0.52
N GLU A 24 0.41 -2.91 -1.72
CA GLU A 24 -0.41 -2.90 -2.94
C GLU A 24 -0.97 -4.30 -3.30
N ARG A 25 -0.20 -5.37 -3.06
CA ARG A 25 -0.68 -6.74 -3.24
C ARG A 25 -1.75 -7.10 -2.22
N ALA A 26 -1.54 -6.78 -0.94
CA ALA A 26 -2.54 -7.02 0.10
C ALA A 26 -3.87 -6.29 -0.18
N GLU A 27 -3.80 -5.11 -0.78
CA GLU A 27 -4.95 -4.31 -1.19
C GLU A 27 -5.70 -4.94 -2.38
N LYS A 28 -4.96 -5.41 -3.39
CA LYS A 28 -5.51 -6.07 -4.58
C LYS A 28 -6.14 -7.42 -4.24
N GLU A 29 -5.48 -8.22 -3.40
CA GLU A 29 -5.95 -9.55 -2.99
C GLU A 29 -7.17 -9.48 -2.07
N ARG A 30 -7.22 -8.53 -1.14
CA ARG A 30 -8.40 -8.29 -0.30
C ARG A 30 -9.61 -7.84 -1.10
N GLY A 31 -9.40 -7.09 -2.18
CA GLY A 31 -10.49 -6.43 -2.89
C GLY A 31 -11.11 -5.29 -2.08
N ARG A 32 -11.95 -4.45 -2.72
CA ARG A 32 -12.62 -3.32 -2.06
C ARG A 32 -14.14 -3.44 -2.22
N ILE A 33 -14.85 -3.30 -1.10
CA ILE A 33 -16.30 -3.21 -1.08
C ILE A 33 -16.68 -1.75 -0.91
N CYS A 34 -17.40 -1.22 -1.88
CA CYS A 34 -17.98 0.11 -1.82
C CYS A 34 -19.47 0.02 -1.49
N THR A 35 -19.91 0.85 -0.55
CA THR A 35 -21.30 0.89 -0.09
C THR A 35 -22.00 2.13 -0.63
N TYR A 36 -23.24 1.94 -1.05
CA TYR A 36 -24.13 2.97 -1.55
C TYR A 36 -25.40 2.99 -0.71
N ASN A 37 -26.05 4.14 -0.58
CA ASN A 37 -27.36 4.20 0.09
C ASN A 37 -28.48 3.70 -0.85
N ASN A 38 -29.72 3.62 -0.36
CA ASN A 38 -30.88 3.18 -1.14
C ASN A 38 -31.23 4.12 -2.32
N LYS A 39 -30.64 5.32 -2.38
CA LYS A 39 -30.77 6.28 -3.48
C LYS A 39 -29.60 6.19 -4.48
N GLY A 40 -28.59 5.36 -4.20
CA GLY A 40 -27.38 5.21 -5.01
C GLY A 40 -26.24 6.16 -4.63
N ASP A 41 -26.36 6.97 -3.58
CA ASP A 41 -25.29 7.88 -3.16
C ASP A 41 -24.14 7.10 -2.54
N PHE A 42 -22.91 7.51 -2.88
CA PHE A 42 -21.68 6.90 -2.38
C PHE A 42 -21.50 7.18 -0.88
N GLN A 43 -21.32 6.12 -0.08
CA GLN A 43 -21.06 6.24 1.36
C GLN A 43 -19.60 5.96 1.74
N GLY A 44 -18.87 5.16 0.95
CA GLY A 44 -17.48 4.84 1.22
C GLY A 44 -17.05 3.48 0.67
N CYS A 45 -15.74 3.25 0.61
CA CYS A 45 -15.15 1.94 0.30
C CYS A 45 -14.27 1.47 1.45
N ARG A 46 -14.29 0.17 1.72
CA ARG A 46 -13.41 -0.50 2.66
C ARG A 46 -12.80 -1.74 2.02
N TYR A 47 -11.72 -2.26 2.58
CA TYR A 47 -11.19 -3.54 2.16
C TYR A 47 -12.21 -4.65 2.43
N ALA A 48 -12.40 -5.54 1.46
CA ALA A 48 -13.05 -6.81 1.73
C ALA A 48 -12.11 -7.58 2.66
N ASN A 49 -12.64 -8.00 3.80
CA ASN A 49 -11.88 -8.70 4.82
C ASN A 49 -12.00 -10.21 4.65
#